data_AF-A0A7K7BIM8-F1
#
_entry.id   AF-A0A7K7BIM8-F1
#
_cell.length_a   1.000
_cell.length_b   1.000
_cell.length_c   1.000
_cell.angle_alpha   90.00
_cell.angle_beta   90.00
_cell.angle_gamma   90.00
#
_symmetry.space_group_name_H-M   'P 1'
#
loop_
_entity.id
_entity.type
_entity.pdbx_description
1 polymer ?
#
loop_
_entity_poly.entity_id
_entity_poly.type
_entity_poly.pdbx_seq_one_letter_code
_entity_poly.pdbx_strand_id
1 'polypeptide(L)'
;ADDSGDEAVSQTDKTELQSTLRTLSSKVEDLSTCNDLIAKHGTALQRSLSELESLRLPPDSTDKIKQVNERATLFRITSNAMINACRDFLLLAQTHSKKWQKSLQHEREQRIRLEETLEQLAKQHNHLERAFRGATVLPAGAPGAAGSAKDPCCPAKGDVSDEDDDNEFFDAPEIIPVPESLGHNSPRRGSFPPSRRTGSNISGTSSEISLDEQYKHQLEDTKKEKRTRIPYKPNYSLNLWSIMKNCIGKELSKIPMPVNFNEPLSMLQRLTEDLEYYELLDRAAKCESSLEQLCYVAAFTVSSYSTTVFRTSKPFNPLLGETFELDRLEESGYRSLCEQVCHHPPAAAHHVDSKNGWTLRQEIKITSKFRGKYLSIMPLGTIHCVFHSSGNHYTWKKVTTTVHNIIVGKLWIDQSGEIEIVNHKTGDKCVLKFVPYSYFSRDVARKVTGEVADPAGKVHFFLLGTWDEKMDCYKVTAGTGDSSAEGRQRAHEADESRVLLWKRNPLPKYAENMYYFSELALTLNAPEGGTAPTDSRWRPDQRLMENGRWDEANAEKQRLEEKQRLSRKRREAEAARASEDG
;
A
#
# COMPACT_ATOMS: atom_id res chain seq x y z
N ALA A 1 -22.51 9.48 -34.71
CA ALA A 1 -21.98 8.67 -35.82
C ALA A 1 -20.65 9.31 -36.18
N ASP A 2 -19.48 8.76 -35.89
CA ASP A 2 -19.08 7.44 -35.43
C ASP A 2 -17.92 7.60 -34.45
N ASP A 3 -17.99 6.94 -33.29
CA ASP A 3 -16.82 6.70 -32.42
C ASP A 3 -16.84 5.25 -31.89
N SER A 4 -17.32 4.33 -32.74
CA SER A 4 -17.43 2.90 -32.47
C SER A 4 -16.30 2.08 -33.12
N GLY A 5 -15.27 2.75 -33.65
CA GLY A 5 -14.21 2.12 -34.45
C GLY A 5 -13.16 1.37 -33.63
N ASP A 6 -12.74 1.90 -32.48
CA ASP A 6 -11.54 1.38 -31.80
C ASP A 6 -11.79 0.18 -30.87
N GLU A 7 -12.98 0.07 -30.24
CA GLU A 7 -13.27 -1.10 -29.39
C GLU A 7 -13.64 -2.36 -30.20
N ALA A 8 -14.21 -2.20 -31.40
CA ALA A 8 -14.58 -3.33 -32.26
C ALA A 8 -13.35 -4.00 -32.93
N VAL A 9 -12.29 -3.25 -33.20
CA VAL A 9 -11.05 -3.76 -33.81
C VAL A 9 -10.31 -4.70 -32.85
N SER A 10 -10.28 -4.38 -31.56
CA SER A 10 -9.61 -5.17 -30.50
C SER A 10 -10.19 -6.58 -30.29
N GLN A 11 -11.52 -6.73 -30.32
CA GLN A 11 -12.17 -8.04 -30.14
C GLN A 11 -11.99 -8.94 -31.37
N THR A 12 -12.00 -8.35 -32.57
CA THR A 12 -11.85 -9.07 -33.84
C THR A 12 -10.43 -9.62 -34.00
N ASP A 13 -9.41 -8.82 -33.66
CA ASP A 13 -8.01 -9.26 -33.70
C ASP A 13 -7.70 -10.37 -32.69
N LYS A 14 -8.33 -10.32 -31.50
CA LYS A 14 -8.16 -11.35 -30.47
C LYS A 14 -8.75 -12.69 -30.90
N THR A 15 -9.89 -12.67 -31.59
CA THR A 15 -10.55 -13.87 -32.11
C THR A 15 -9.81 -14.45 -33.32
N GLU A 16 -9.28 -13.62 -34.20
CA GLU A 16 -8.38 -14.05 -35.28
C GLU A 16 -7.07 -14.66 -34.77
N LEU A 17 -6.46 -14.08 -33.72
CA LEU A 17 -5.25 -14.62 -33.11
C LEU A 17 -5.49 -16.02 -32.50
N GLN A 18 -6.62 -16.20 -31.81
CA GLN A 18 -7.00 -17.51 -31.28
C GLN A 18 -7.30 -18.54 -32.37
N SER A 19 -7.84 -18.12 -33.51
CA SER A 19 -8.08 -19.00 -34.66
C SER A 19 -6.76 -19.47 -35.30
N THR A 20 -5.80 -18.56 -35.43
CA THR A 20 -4.48 -18.84 -36.03
C THR A 20 -3.63 -19.74 -35.14
N LEU A 21 -3.63 -19.52 -33.82
CA LEU A 21 -2.98 -20.40 -32.86
C LEU A 21 -3.56 -21.83 -32.88
N ARG A 22 -4.89 -21.96 -32.94
CA ARG A 22 -5.55 -23.27 -33.10
C ARG A 22 -5.12 -23.99 -34.37
N THR A 23 -5.04 -23.27 -35.49
CA THR A 23 -4.63 -23.82 -36.79
C THR A 23 -3.18 -24.31 -36.78
N LEU A 24 -2.27 -23.54 -36.19
CA LEU A 24 -0.86 -23.95 -36.06
C LEU A 24 -0.70 -25.15 -35.13
N SER A 25 -1.41 -25.18 -34.00
CA SER A 25 -1.39 -26.31 -33.06
C SER A 25 -1.85 -27.61 -33.72
N SER A 26 -2.96 -27.55 -34.47
CA SER A 26 -3.46 -28.72 -35.23
C SER A 26 -2.43 -29.25 -36.23
N LYS A 27 -1.67 -28.37 -36.89
CA LYS A 27 -0.61 -28.81 -37.83
C LYS A 27 0.59 -29.44 -37.13
N VAL A 28 0.88 -29.08 -35.88
CA VAL A 28 1.92 -29.74 -35.06
C VAL A 28 1.45 -31.14 -34.62
N GLU A 29 0.18 -31.30 -34.29
CA GLU A 29 -0.41 -32.60 -33.97
C GLU A 29 -0.40 -33.55 -35.18
N ASP A 30 -0.72 -33.04 -36.38
CA ASP A 30 -0.61 -33.78 -37.64
C ASP A 30 0.82 -34.31 -37.86
N LEU A 31 1.83 -33.47 -37.57
CA LEU A 31 3.24 -33.84 -37.68
C LEU A 31 3.66 -34.92 -36.70
N SER A 32 3.24 -34.80 -35.45
CA SER A 32 3.49 -35.82 -34.42
C SER A 32 2.88 -37.16 -34.82
N THR A 33 1.63 -37.14 -35.30
CA THR A 33 0.92 -38.35 -35.75
C THR A 33 1.64 -39.01 -36.92
N CYS A 34 2.11 -38.22 -37.89
CA CYS A 34 2.87 -38.76 -39.02
C CYS A 34 4.22 -39.36 -38.55
N ASN A 35 4.88 -38.75 -37.57
CA ASN A 35 6.15 -39.25 -37.01
C ASN A 35 5.99 -40.64 -36.37
N ASP A 36 4.95 -40.80 -35.56
CA ASP A 36 4.65 -42.07 -34.90
C ASP A 36 4.35 -43.18 -35.91
N LEU A 37 3.59 -42.84 -36.97
CA LEU A 37 3.30 -43.77 -38.06
C LEU A 37 4.55 -44.16 -38.85
N ILE A 38 5.46 -43.21 -39.13
CA ILE A 38 6.74 -43.49 -39.80
C ILE A 38 7.58 -44.44 -38.94
N ALA A 39 7.71 -44.17 -37.63
CA ALA A 39 8.44 -45.03 -36.72
C ALA A 39 7.85 -46.46 -36.68
N LYS A 40 6.52 -46.58 -36.61
CA LYS A 40 5.81 -47.86 -36.58
C LYS A 40 5.97 -48.64 -37.89
N HIS A 41 5.75 -47.99 -39.04
CA HIS A 41 5.87 -48.63 -40.35
C HIS A 41 7.33 -48.96 -40.69
N GLY A 42 8.29 -48.12 -40.30
CA GLY A 42 9.72 -48.36 -40.47
C GLY A 42 10.18 -49.58 -39.68
N THR A 43 9.77 -49.68 -38.42
CA THR A 43 10.07 -50.87 -37.58
C THR A 43 9.44 -52.14 -38.13
N ALA A 44 8.22 -52.06 -38.69
CA ALA A 44 7.56 -53.20 -39.32
C ALA A 44 8.24 -53.63 -40.62
N LEU A 45 8.73 -52.67 -41.42
CA LEU A 45 9.48 -52.94 -42.64
C LEU A 45 10.83 -53.59 -42.33
N GLN A 46 11.55 -53.08 -41.32
CA GLN A 46 12.83 -53.64 -40.89
C GLN A 46 12.70 -55.09 -40.40
N ARG A 47 11.64 -55.41 -39.65
CA ARG A 47 11.33 -56.80 -39.26
C ARG A 47 11.08 -57.70 -40.47
N SER A 48 10.31 -57.24 -41.46
CA SER A 48 10.10 -58.02 -42.69
C SER A 48 11.37 -58.23 -43.49
N LEU A 49 12.28 -57.25 -43.50
CA LEU A 49 13.58 -57.38 -44.16
C LEU A 49 14.46 -58.42 -43.46
N SER A 50 14.55 -58.39 -42.13
CA SER A 50 15.30 -59.40 -41.36
C SER A 50 14.73 -60.81 -41.51
N GLU A 51 13.39 -60.94 -41.57
CA GLU A 51 12.73 -62.22 -41.86
C GLU A 51 13.08 -62.72 -43.27
N LEU A 52 13.18 -61.84 -44.27
CA LEU A 52 13.56 -62.19 -45.63
C LEU A 52 15.03 -62.65 -45.72
N GLU A 53 15.93 -61.97 -45.01
CA GLU A 53 17.37 -62.30 -44.95
C GLU A 53 17.64 -63.66 -44.26
N SER A 54 16.78 -64.07 -43.32
CA SER A 54 16.93 -65.33 -42.58
C SER A 54 16.61 -66.60 -43.39
N LEU A 55 16.14 -66.47 -44.63
CA LEU A 55 15.64 -67.59 -45.45
C LEU A 55 16.57 -67.87 -46.64
N ARG A 56 16.97 -69.14 -46.83
CA ARG A 56 17.53 -69.61 -48.11
C ARG A 56 16.37 -69.83 -49.09
N LEU A 57 16.19 -68.92 -50.05
CA LEU A 57 14.97 -68.81 -50.88
C LEU A 57 14.86 -69.90 -51.98
N PRO A 58 13.80 -70.74 -51.99
CA PRO A 58 13.36 -71.53 -53.14
C PRO A 58 12.35 -70.75 -54.01
N PRO A 59 11.96 -71.23 -55.21
CA PRO A 59 11.14 -70.48 -56.18
C PRO A 59 9.72 -70.06 -55.74
N ASP A 60 9.23 -70.50 -54.56
CA ASP A 60 7.91 -70.13 -54.00
C ASP A 60 7.94 -69.01 -52.95
N SER A 61 8.96 -68.14 -52.95
CA SER A 61 9.10 -67.02 -51.98
C SER A 61 8.20 -65.79 -52.24
N THR A 62 7.20 -65.93 -53.11
CA THR A 62 6.38 -64.83 -53.64
C THR A 62 5.64 -64.03 -52.57
N ASP A 63 5.14 -64.68 -51.51
CA ASP A 63 4.32 -64.01 -50.49
C ASP A 63 5.13 -63.13 -49.53
N LYS A 64 6.37 -63.52 -49.20
CA LYS A 64 7.25 -62.71 -48.33
C LYS A 64 7.74 -61.45 -49.05
N ILE A 65 8.01 -61.56 -50.35
CA ILE A 65 8.34 -60.41 -51.21
C ILE A 65 7.15 -59.46 -51.33
N LYS A 66 5.93 -59.97 -51.48
CA LYS A 66 4.70 -59.16 -51.48
C LYS A 66 4.53 -58.38 -50.18
N GLN A 67 4.71 -59.02 -49.03
CA GLN A 67 4.59 -58.36 -47.71
C GLN A 67 5.62 -57.24 -47.50
N VAL A 68 6.87 -57.43 -47.94
CA VAL A 68 7.90 -56.37 -47.90
C VAL A 68 7.50 -55.20 -48.80
N ASN A 69 7.03 -55.46 -50.01
CA ASN A 69 6.58 -54.43 -50.95
C ASN A 69 5.36 -53.64 -50.42
N GLU A 70 4.41 -54.30 -49.77
CA GLU A 70 3.27 -53.64 -49.13
C GLU A 70 3.73 -52.73 -47.97
N ARG A 71 4.61 -53.22 -47.09
CA ARG A 71 5.13 -52.42 -45.96
C ARG A 71 6.01 -51.25 -46.43
N ALA A 72 6.78 -51.44 -47.49
CA ALA A 72 7.56 -50.37 -48.12
C ALA A 72 6.64 -49.29 -48.75
N THR A 73 5.53 -49.72 -49.35
CA THR A 73 4.52 -48.81 -49.90
C THR A 73 3.85 -48.00 -48.80
N LEU A 74 3.44 -48.63 -47.69
CA LEU A 74 2.85 -47.93 -46.54
C LEU A 74 3.83 -46.92 -45.94
N PHE A 75 5.08 -47.30 -45.71
CA PHE A 75 6.12 -46.40 -45.21
C PHE A 75 6.32 -45.18 -46.13
N ARG A 76 6.31 -45.39 -47.45
CA ARG A 76 6.41 -44.32 -48.45
C ARG A 76 5.21 -43.37 -48.42
N ILE A 77 3.98 -43.88 -48.25
CA ILE A 77 2.77 -43.06 -48.15
C ILE A 77 2.84 -42.17 -46.90
N THR A 78 3.17 -42.75 -45.74
CA THR A 78 3.26 -42.00 -44.47
C THR A 78 4.40 -40.98 -44.48
N SER A 79 5.55 -41.33 -45.04
CA SER A 79 6.69 -40.40 -45.17
C SER A 79 6.34 -39.19 -46.04
N ASN A 80 5.63 -39.40 -47.15
CA ASN A 80 5.14 -38.30 -47.99
C ASN A 80 4.08 -37.43 -47.28
N ALA A 81 3.21 -38.02 -46.46
CA ALA A 81 2.24 -37.27 -45.66
C ALA A 81 2.95 -36.34 -44.66
N MET A 82 3.99 -36.81 -43.96
CA MET A 82 4.80 -35.97 -43.07
C MET A 82 5.44 -34.80 -43.83
N ILE A 83 6.07 -35.08 -44.98
CA ILE A 83 6.74 -34.04 -45.79
C ILE A 83 5.76 -32.93 -46.19
N ASN A 84 4.53 -33.30 -46.55
CA ASN A 84 3.48 -32.34 -46.90
C ASN A 84 3.00 -31.54 -45.68
N ALA A 85 2.75 -32.21 -44.53
CA ALA A 85 2.38 -31.52 -43.30
C ALA A 85 3.46 -30.53 -42.82
N CYS A 86 4.74 -30.87 -42.96
CA CYS A 86 5.87 -29.98 -42.64
C CYS A 86 5.86 -28.74 -43.54
N ARG A 87 5.60 -28.94 -44.84
CA ARG A 87 5.55 -27.86 -45.83
C ARG A 87 4.39 -26.90 -45.54
N ASP A 88 3.21 -27.43 -45.22
CA ASP A 88 2.02 -26.63 -44.91
C ASP A 88 2.20 -25.83 -43.62
N PHE A 89 2.77 -26.45 -42.58
CA PHE A 89 3.11 -25.75 -41.33
C PHE A 89 4.08 -24.59 -41.58
N LEU A 90 5.15 -24.83 -42.36
CA LEU A 90 6.14 -23.81 -42.68
C LEU A 90 5.52 -22.63 -43.45
N LEU A 91 4.65 -22.91 -44.42
CA LEU A 91 3.98 -21.87 -45.21
C LEU A 91 3.02 -21.03 -44.34
N LEU A 92 2.26 -21.68 -43.45
CA LEU A 92 1.37 -21.00 -42.50
C LEU A 92 2.17 -20.12 -41.53
N ALA A 93 3.24 -20.66 -40.94
CA ALA A 93 4.10 -19.93 -40.02
C ALA A 93 4.72 -18.69 -40.68
N GLN A 94 5.22 -18.82 -41.92
CA GLN A 94 5.78 -17.69 -42.67
C GLN A 94 4.73 -16.61 -42.99
N THR A 95 3.52 -17.02 -43.36
CA THR A 95 2.43 -16.08 -43.70
C THR A 95 1.98 -15.30 -42.48
N HIS A 96 1.78 -15.97 -41.33
CA HIS A 96 1.37 -15.31 -40.10
C HIS A 96 2.50 -14.48 -39.47
N SER A 97 3.75 -14.92 -39.55
CA SER A 97 4.91 -14.12 -39.10
C SER A 97 5.00 -12.77 -39.81
N LYS A 98 4.73 -12.73 -41.12
CA LYS A 98 4.71 -11.46 -41.89
C LYS A 98 3.55 -10.55 -41.47
N LYS A 99 2.37 -11.12 -41.19
CA LYS A 99 1.22 -10.35 -40.67
C LYS A 99 1.53 -9.76 -39.30
N TRP A 100 2.06 -10.56 -38.37
CA TRP A 100 2.45 -10.08 -37.05
C TRP A 100 3.54 -9.02 -37.09
N GLN A 101 4.52 -9.13 -37.98
CA GLN A 101 5.51 -8.07 -38.18
C GLN A 101 4.87 -6.74 -38.60
N LYS A 102 3.86 -6.78 -39.48
CA LYS A 102 3.13 -5.57 -39.90
C LYS A 102 2.27 -4.99 -38.76
N SER A 103 1.53 -5.83 -38.03
CA SER A 103 0.73 -5.37 -36.88
C SER A 103 1.60 -4.81 -35.77
N LEU A 104 2.74 -5.45 -35.46
CA LEU A 104 3.70 -4.95 -34.47
C LEU A 104 4.33 -3.63 -34.92
N GLN A 105 4.61 -3.47 -36.21
CA GLN A 105 5.10 -2.22 -36.76
C GLN A 105 4.05 -1.11 -36.65
N HIS A 106 2.78 -1.43 -36.91
CA HIS A 106 1.66 -0.50 -36.74
C HIS A 106 1.50 -0.06 -35.27
N GLU A 107 1.53 -0.99 -34.33
CA GLU A 107 1.51 -0.69 -32.89
C GLU A 107 2.69 0.19 -32.45
N ARG A 108 3.90 -0.09 -32.96
CA ARG A 108 5.09 0.76 -32.70
C ARG A 108 4.89 2.17 -33.23
N GLU A 109 4.33 2.32 -34.43
CA GLU A 109 4.04 3.63 -35.02
C GLU A 109 2.95 4.38 -34.25
N GLN A 110 1.90 3.70 -33.81
CA GLN A 110 0.87 4.29 -32.93
C GLN A 110 1.47 4.75 -31.60
N ARG A 111 2.32 3.91 -30.98
CA ARG A 111 3.02 4.26 -29.74
C ARG A 111 3.90 5.50 -29.92
N ILE A 112 4.67 5.58 -31.00
CA ILE A 112 5.50 6.77 -31.31
C ILE A 112 4.61 8.01 -31.47
N ARG A 113 3.50 7.92 -32.21
CA ARG A 113 2.55 9.04 -32.35
C ARG A 113 1.94 9.47 -31.01
N LEU A 114 1.60 8.52 -30.14
CA LEU A 114 1.10 8.80 -28.80
C LEU A 114 2.18 9.46 -27.93
N GLU A 115 3.42 8.98 -28.00
CA GLU A 115 4.56 9.60 -27.32
C GLU A 115 4.79 11.04 -27.81
N GLU A 116 4.74 11.29 -29.12
CA GLU A 116 4.85 12.64 -29.71
C GLU A 116 3.69 13.56 -29.29
N THR A 117 2.46 13.04 -29.28
CA THR A 117 1.27 13.79 -28.85
C THR A 117 1.36 14.16 -27.37
N LEU A 118 1.82 13.21 -26.54
CA LEU A 118 2.03 13.42 -25.11
C LEU A 118 3.16 14.43 -24.84
N GLU A 119 4.22 14.42 -25.66
CA GLU A 119 5.27 15.42 -25.60
C GLU A 119 4.77 16.82 -26.02
N GLN A 120 3.92 16.92 -27.04
CA GLN A 120 3.26 18.17 -27.42
C GLN A 120 2.33 18.71 -26.32
N LEU A 121 1.51 17.85 -25.72
CA LEU A 121 0.68 18.19 -24.56
C LEU A 121 1.52 18.64 -23.36
N ALA A 122 2.65 17.97 -23.09
CA ALA A 122 3.57 18.38 -22.05
C ALA A 122 4.22 19.74 -22.34
N LYS A 123 4.58 20.02 -23.61
CA LYS A 123 5.09 21.34 -24.03
C LYS A 123 4.04 22.43 -23.89
N GLN A 124 2.80 22.16 -24.30
CA GLN A 124 1.67 23.08 -24.11
C GLN A 124 1.38 23.34 -22.64
N HIS A 125 1.40 22.30 -21.79
CA HIS A 125 1.22 22.44 -20.35
C HIS A 125 2.32 23.30 -19.72
N ASN A 126 3.59 23.05 -20.06
CA ASN A 126 4.71 23.87 -19.61
C ASN A 126 4.62 25.32 -20.11
N HIS A 127 4.14 25.53 -21.34
CA HIS A 127 3.92 26.86 -21.88
C HIS A 127 2.80 27.59 -21.12
N LEU A 128 1.69 26.90 -20.83
CA LEU A 128 0.58 27.43 -20.05
C LEU A 128 0.99 27.74 -18.61
N GLU A 129 1.80 26.87 -17.98
CA GLU A 129 2.33 27.09 -16.63
C GLU A 129 3.27 28.30 -16.60
N ARG A 130 4.10 28.47 -17.64
CA ARG A 130 4.99 29.64 -17.77
C ARG A 130 4.22 30.92 -18.06
N ALA A 131 3.15 30.86 -18.87
CA ALA A 131 2.24 31.98 -19.11
C ALA A 131 1.49 32.39 -17.83
N PHE A 132 1.08 31.43 -17.00
CA PHE A 132 0.46 31.67 -15.70
C PHE A 132 1.42 32.29 -14.68
N ARG A 133 2.69 31.83 -14.66
CA ARG A 133 3.75 32.45 -13.85
C ARG A 133 4.16 33.84 -14.35
N GLY A 134 4.04 34.11 -15.64
CA GLY A 134 4.24 35.44 -16.23
C GLY A 134 3.10 36.41 -15.92
N ALA A 135 1.86 35.92 -15.86
CA ALA A 135 0.67 36.72 -15.55
C ALA A 135 0.50 37.06 -14.06
N THR A 136 1.28 36.43 -13.16
CA THR A 136 1.20 36.67 -11.70
C THR A 136 2.16 37.76 -11.20
N VAL A 137 2.88 38.43 -12.10
CA VAL A 137 3.62 39.66 -11.79
C VAL A 137 3.08 40.78 -12.67
N LEU A 138 2.20 41.63 -12.12
CA LEU A 138 2.17 43.12 -12.24
C LEU A 138 0.89 43.72 -11.56
N PRO A 139 0.91 45.02 -11.18
CA PRO A 139 0.19 45.59 -10.02
C PRO A 139 -1.22 46.15 -10.29
N ALA A 140 -1.86 46.52 -9.17
CA ALA A 140 -3.25 46.96 -8.95
C ALA A 140 -3.83 48.03 -9.90
N GLY A 141 -5.13 47.89 -10.21
CA GLY A 141 -6.01 48.99 -10.65
C GLY A 141 -7.31 48.57 -11.38
N ALA A 142 -8.42 48.46 -10.64
CA ALA A 142 -9.84 48.78 -10.96
C ALA A 142 -10.60 48.23 -12.23
N PRO A 143 -11.96 48.22 -12.23
CA PRO A 143 -12.77 47.10 -12.74
C PRO A 143 -13.65 47.38 -13.98
N GLY A 144 -14.18 46.32 -14.62
CA GLY A 144 -15.31 46.43 -15.58
C GLY A 144 -15.77 45.14 -16.29
N ALA A 145 -17.05 44.79 -16.06
CA ALA A 145 -18.08 44.25 -16.98
C ALA A 145 -18.04 42.82 -17.59
N ALA A 146 -18.94 41.96 -17.06
CA ALA A 146 -20.09 41.25 -17.68
C ALA A 146 -20.00 40.31 -18.93
N GLY A 147 -20.72 39.16 -18.84
CA GLY A 147 -21.33 38.39 -19.95
C GLY A 147 -21.10 36.86 -19.88
N SER A 148 -21.92 36.07 -19.17
CA SER A 148 -23.09 35.27 -19.62
C SER A 148 -22.87 34.19 -20.70
N ALA A 149 -23.06 32.90 -20.35
CA ALA A 149 -24.17 32.03 -20.84
C ALA A 149 -23.83 30.52 -21.00
N LYS A 150 -24.64 29.70 -20.30
CA LYS A 150 -25.32 28.43 -20.69
C LYS A 150 -24.58 27.07 -20.78
N ASP A 151 -24.92 26.25 -19.77
CA ASP A 151 -25.12 24.78 -19.71
C ASP A 151 -25.93 24.19 -20.89
N PRO A 152 -25.85 22.86 -21.20
CA PRO A 152 -26.65 21.83 -20.49
C PRO A 152 -26.12 20.38 -20.35
N CYS A 153 -26.35 19.81 -19.15
CA CYS A 153 -26.94 18.50 -18.79
C CYS A 153 -26.33 17.11 -19.18
N CYS A 154 -25.85 16.39 -18.14
CA CYS A 154 -26.15 15.01 -17.65
C CYS A 154 -26.99 14.01 -18.51
N PRO A 155 -26.84 12.65 -18.37
CA PRO A 155 -26.96 11.94 -17.08
C PRO A 155 -26.17 10.62 -16.85
N ALA A 156 -26.34 10.14 -15.61
CA ALA A 156 -25.77 9.00 -14.90
C ALA A 156 -26.18 7.59 -15.38
N LYS A 157 -25.38 6.57 -15.01
CA LYS A 157 -25.74 5.36 -14.23
C LYS A 157 -24.69 4.24 -14.42
N GLY A 158 -24.46 3.43 -13.39
CA GLY A 158 -23.93 2.07 -13.60
C GLY A 158 -23.03 1.52 -12.51
N ASP A 159 -23.67 1.09 -11.43
CA ASP A 159 -23.17 0.28 -10.32
C ASP A 159 -22.79 -1.14 -10.80
N VAL A 160 -21.72 -1.74 -10.30
CA VAL A 160 -21.53 -3.22 -10.31
C VAL A 160 -20.65 -3.70 -9.16
N SER A 161 -21.18 -4.77 -8.57
CA SER A 161 -20.84 -5.51 -7.36
C SER A 161 -19.41 -6.05 -7.24
N ASP A 162 -18.89 -5.98 -6.00
CA ASP A 162 -17.77 -6.75 -5.49
C ASP A 162 -18.16 -8.23 -5.37
N GLU A 163 -17.35 -9.12 -5.96
CA GLU A 163 -17.17 -10.48 -5.43
C GLU A 163 -15.84 -10.50 -4.66
N ASP A 164 -15.93 -10.99 -3.42
CA ASP A 164 -14.82 -11.20 -2.50
C ASP A 164 -13.79 -12.15 -3.10
N ASP A 165 -12.53 -11.72 -3.14
CA ASP A 165 -11.39 -12.61 -3.32
C ASP A 165 -10.28 -12.20 -2.33
N ASP A 166 -9.83 -13.19 -1.57
CA ASP A 166 -8.94 -13.07 -0.41
C ASP A 166 -7.60 -12.44 -0.79
N ASN A 167 -7.36 -11.20 -0.35
CA ASN A 167 -6.14 -10.46 -0.65
C ASN A 167 -5.04 -10.72 0.40
N GLU A 168 -4.24 -11.74 0.12
CA GLU A 168 -3.00 -12.08 0.80
C GLU A 168 -1.94 -10.98 0.58
N PHE A 169 -1.70 -10.17 1.60
CA PHE A 169 -0.56 -9.24 1.66
C PHE A 169 0.74 -10.06 1.72
N PHE A 170 1.88 -9.60 1.16
CA PHE A 170 3.31 -9.88 1.51
C PHE A 170 4.25 -9.55 0.34
N ASP A 171 5.53 -9.35 0.65
CA ASP A 171 6.58 -8.89 -0.27
C ASP A 171 7.59 -9.97 -0.77
N ALA A 172 7.71 -10.09 -2.12
CA ALA A 172 8.82 -10.45 -3.06
C ALA A 172 9.71 -11.75 -2.98
N PRO A 173 10.25 -12.26 -4.12
CA PRO A 173 10.48 -13.68 -4.43
C PRO A 173 11.84 -14.30 -4.02
N GLU A 174 11.88 -15.64 -4.02
CA GLU A 174 13.10 -16.45 -4.00
C GLU A 174 13.98 -16.15 -5.22
N ILE A 175 15.20 -15.68 -4.98
CA ILE A 175 16.30 -15.83 -5.94
C ILE A 175 17.21 -16.91 -5.37
N ILE A 176 17.14 -18.09 -5.97
CA ILE A 176 18.07 -19.20 -5.73
C ILE A 176 19.39 -18.81 -6.41
N PRO A 177 20.52 -18.67 -5.70
CA PRO A 177 21.82 -18.74 -6.33
C PRO A 177 22.10 -20.23 -6.61
N VAL A 178 22.19 -20.60 -7.88
CA VAL A 178 22.74 -21.88 -8.31
C VAL A 178 24.21 -21.96 -7.81
N PRO A 179 24.65 -23.06 -7.19
CA PRO A 179 25.97 -23.14 -6.58
C PRO A 179 27.03 -23.37 -7.66
N GLU A 180 28.03 -22.49 -7.72
CA GLU A 180 29.31 -22.81 -8.36
C GLU A 180 30.26 -23.42 -7.34
N SER A 181 30.80 -24.58 -7.72
CA SER A 181 31.50 -25.52 -6.89
C SER A 181 32.96 -25.13 -6.58
N LEU A 182 33.34 -25.43 -5.33
CA LEU A 182 34.63 -25.99 -4.89
C LEU A 182 35.91 -25.14 -5.02
N GLY A 183 36.38 -24.69 -3.85
CA GLY A 183 37.80 -24.48 -3.55
C GLY A 183 38.05 -24.72 -2.06
N HIS A 184 38.62 -25.88 -1.72
CA HIS A 184 39.04 -26.28 -0.38
C HIS A 184 39.99 -25.27 0.29
N ASN A 185 39.80 -25.01 1.59
CA ASN A 185 40.84 -25.16 2.62
C ASN A 185 40.28 -24.94 4.05
N SER A 186 40.52 -25.91 4.93
CA SER A 186 40.19 -25.93 6.36
C SER A 186 41.42 -25.50 7.21
N PRO A 187 41.39 -25.48 8.55
CA PRO A 187 41.12 -24.29 9.35
C PRO A 187 42.32 -23.89 10.25
N ARG A 188 42.34 -22.68 10.80
CA ARG A 188 43.24 -22.35 11.92
C ARG A 188 42.49 -21.81 13.13
N ARG A 189 42.71 -22.53 14.23
CA ARG A 189 42.36 -22.28 15.63
C ARG A 189 42.92 -20.95 16.16
N GLY A 190 42.21 -20.37 17.12
CA GLY A 190 42.73 -19.47 18.16
C GLY A 190 41.59 -19.09 19.12
N SER A 191 41.26 -19.92 20.11
CA SER A 191 41.78 -19.88 21.50
C SER A 191 41.32 -18.65 22.30
N PHE A 192 40.22 -18.83 23.04
CA PHE A 192 39.83 -18.04 24.22
C PHE A 192 40.73 -18.36 25.42
N PRO A 193 40.98 -17.41 26.35
CA PRO A 193 41.39 -17.71 27.72
C PRO A 193 40.22 -17.60 28.73
N PRO A 194 40.16 -18.45 29.78
CA PRO A 194 39.08 -18.49 30.77
C PRO A 194 39.50 -18.04 32.20
N SER A 195 38.55 -17.53 33.00
CA SER A 195 38.50 -17.54 34.49
C SER A 195 37.48 -16.51 34.96
N ARG A 196 36.67 -16.67 36.02
CA ARG A 196 36.68 -17.58 37.16
C ARG A 196 35.25 -17.65 37.71
N ARG A 197 34.85 -18.85 38.14
CA ARG A 197 33.75 -19.07 39.08
C ARG A 197 34.28 -18.81 40.50
N THR A 198 33.50 -18.13 41.32
CA THR A 198 33.54 -18.30 42.78
C THR A 198 32.12 -18.59 43.21
N GLY A 199 31.91 -19.79 43.73
CA GLY A 199 30.65 -20.18 44.35
C GLY A 199 30.68 -19.86 45.84
N SER A 200 29.50 -19.62 46.39
CA SER A 200 29.19 -19.87 47.79
C SER A 200 27.69 -20.08 47.91
N ASN A 201 27.34 -21.30 48.34
CA ASN A 201 26.01 -21.73 48.75
C ASN A 201 25.61 -21.03 50.07
N ILE A 202 24.30 -20.92 50.33
CA ILE A 202 23.57 -21.41 51.53
C ILE A 202 22.25 -20.62 51.73
N SER A 203 21.13 -21.40 51.80
CA SER A 203 19.79 -21.17 52.40
C SER A 203 19.11 -19.79 52.27
N GLY A 204 17.85 -19.64 51.83
CA GLY A 204 16.67 -20.43 52.11
C GLY A 204 15.81 -19.74 53.18
N THR A 205 14.95 -18.79 52.78
CA THR A 205 13.70 -18.38 53.47
C THR A 205 12.85 -17.50 52.57
N SER A 206 11.55 -17.78 52.47
CA SER A 206 10.52 -16.97 51.82
C SER A 206 10.38 -15.59 52.47
N SER A 207 10.16 -14.53 51.67
CA SER A 207 9.33 -13.36 52.03
C SER A 207 9.10 -12.52 50.77
N GLU A 208 7.83 -12.26 50.45
CA GLU A 208 7.41 -11.26 49.47
C GLU A 208 7.93 -9.88 49.87
N ILE A 209 8.64 -9.19 48.97
CA ILE A 209 9.03 -7.79 49.16
C ILE A 209 8.67 -7.02 47.89
N SER A 210 7.74 -6.08 48.09
CA SER A 210 7.32 -4.99 47.22
C SER A 210 8.47 -4.40 46.39
N LEU A 211 8.31 -4.42 45.05
CA LEU A 211 9.23 -3.85 44.06
C LEU A 211 9.07 -2.33 43.87
N ASP A 212 8.27 -1.65 44.69
CA ASP A 212 7.76 -0.31 44.36
C ASP A 212 8.58 0.87 44.94
N GLU A 213 9.55 0.62 45.84
CA GLU A 213 10.31 1.70 46.49
C GLU A 213 11.73 1.95 45.97
N GLN A 214 12.27 1.10 45.08
CA GLN A 214 13.67 1.22 44.64
C GLN A 214 13.89 2.10 43.39
N TYR A 215 12.83 2.62 42.77
CA TYR A 215 12.90 3.46 41.55
C TYR A 215 12.96 4.97 41.81
N LYS A 216 13.02 5.42 43.08
CA LYS A 216 12.91 6.85 43.43
C LYS A 216 14.21 7.61 43.65
N HIS A 217 15.36 7.07 43.27
CA HIS A 217 16.62 7.83 43.36
C HIS A 217 17.28 8.04 42.00
N GLN A 218 17.42 9.33 41.65
CA GLN A 218 18.16 9.94 40.54
C GLN A 218 17.39 10.20 39.24
N LEU A 219 16.43 11.13 39.29
CA LEU A 219 16.12 11.97 38.13
C LEU A 219 16.71 13.34 38.39
N GLU A 220 17.86 13.62 37.78
CA GLU A 220 18.33 14.98 37.61
C GLU A 220 17.30 15.74 36.76
N ASP A 221 16.75 16.78 37.37
CA ASP A 221 15.72 17.66 36.82
C ASP A 221 16.33 18.62 35.78
N THR A 222 16.92 18.06 34.73
CA THR A 222 17.22 18.81 33.51
C THR A 222 16.01 18.72 32.61
N LYS A 223 15.25 19.81 32.47
CA LYS A 223 14.25 19.96 31.40
C LYS A 223 14.93 19.59 30.08
N LYS A 224 14.69 18.38 29.57
CA LYS A 224 15.25 17.93 28.30
C LYS A 224 14.76 18.89 27.22
N GLU A 225 15.66 19.64 26.59
CA GLU A 225 15.29 20.50 25.48
C GLU A 225 14.66 19.64 24.37
N LYS A 226 13.43 19.99 23.96
CA LYS A 226 12.71 19.26 22.93
C LYS A 226 13.44 19.38 21.59
N ARG A 227 13.64 18.25 20.90
CA ARG A 227 14.26 18.22 19.56
C ARG A 227 13.39 19.00 18.57
N THR A 228 13.92 20.11 18.06
CA THR A 228 13.23 21.00 17.11
C THR A 228 13.68 20.85 15.66
N ARG A 229 14.66 19.99 15.39
CA ARG A 229 15.19 19.77 14.03
C ARG A 229 15.82 18.39 13.84
N ILE A 230 15.83 17.94 12.58
CA ILE A 230 16.59 16.79 12.10
C ILE A 230 17.50 17.23 10.94
N PRO A 231 18.54 16.46 10.57
CA PRO A 231 19.32 16.73 9.37
C PRO A 231 18.41 16.86 8.14
N TYR A 232 18.75 17.78 7.23
CA TYR A 232 17.97 17.97 6.01
C TYR A 232 18.10 16.76 5.10
N LYS A 233 16.95 16.37 4.52
CA LYS A 233 16.90 15.29 3.55
C LYS A 233 17.72 15.68 2.31
N PRO A 234 18.54 14.76 1.77
CA PRO A 234 19.20 14.93 0.49
C PRO A 234 18.23 15.34 -0.63
N ASN A 235 18.68 16.25 -1.51
CA ASN A 235 17.87 16.79 -2.59
C ASN A 235 17.98 15.90 -3.85
N TYR A 236 17.20 14.81 -3.89
CA TYR A 236 17.07 13.95 -5.07
C TYR A 236 15.62 13.97 -5.58
N SER A 237 15.46 14.11 -6.90
CA SER A 237 14.16 13.92 -7.55
C SER A 237 13.86 12.43 -7.65
N LEU A 238 12.90 11.96 -6.84
CA LEU A 238 12.47 10.58 -6.84
C LEU A 238 11.30 10.42 -7.80
N ASN A 239 11.43 9.52 -8.77
CA ASN A 239 10.34 9.17 -9.67
C ASN A 239 9.74 7.82 -9.26
N LEU A 240 8.61 7.83 -8.57
CA LEU A 240 7.91 6.63 -8.10
C LEU A 240 7.51 5.70 -9.27
N TRP A 241 7.29 6.26 -10.46
CA TRP A 241 7.04 5.50 -11.69
C TRP A 241 8.21 4.59 -12.07
N SER A 242 9.46 5.00 -11.82
CA SER A 242 10.63 4.19 -12.18
C SER A 242 10.63 2.83 -11.48
N ILE A 243 9.98 2.75 -10.31
CA ILE A 243 9.78 1.53 -9.55
C ILE A 243 8.47 0.88 -9.98
N MET A 244 7.38 1.65 -10.03
CA MET A 244 6.05 1.14 -10.38
C MET A 244 5.92 0.53 -11.77
N LYS A 245 6.69 0.99 -12.76
CA LYS A 245 6.64 0.44 -14.12
C LYS A 245 7.00 -1.05 -14.15
N ASN A 246 7.89 -1.47 -13.25
CA ASN A 246 8.28 -2.87 -13.08
C ASN A 246 7.26 -3.66 -12.23
N CYS A 247 6.27 -2.95 -11.67
CA CYS A 247 5.15 -3.48 -10.89
C CYS A 247 3.87 -3.70 -11.70
N ILE A 248 3.82 -3.27 -12.97
CA ILE A 248 2.60 -3.40 -13.79
C ILE A 248 2.33 -4.88 -14.05
N GLY A 249 1.13 -5.34 -13.68
CA GLY A 249 0.74 -6.76 -13.75
C GLY A 249 1.22 -7.63 -12.58
N LYS A 250 1.87 -7.03 -11.57
CA LYS A 250 2.23 -7.67 -10.29
C LYS A 250 1.45 -7.02 -9.15
N GLU A 251 1.20 -7.76 -8.08
CA GLU A 251 0.67 -7.16 -6.85
C GLU A 251 1.68 -6.12 -6.31
N LEU A 252 1.27 -4.88 -6.08
CA LEU A 252 2.20 -3.82 -5.64
C LEU A 252 2.68 -4.01 -4.20
N SER A 253 2.00 -4.85 -3.43
CA SER A 253 2.45 -5.34 -2.13
C SER A 253 3.67 -6.26 -2.21
N LYS A 254 4.07 -6.70 -3.43
CA LYS A 254 5.17 -7.63 -3.73
C LYS A 254 6.46 -6.98 -4.23
N ILE A 255 6.59 -5.64 -4.18
CA ILE A 255 7.81 -4.94 -4.62
C ILE A 255 8.44 -4.07 -3.51
N PRO A 256 9.69 -4.35 -3.10
CA PRO A 256 10.35 -3.63 -2.00
C PRO A 256 10.63 -2.18 -2.40
N MET A 257 10.16 -1.26 -1.55
CA MET A 257 10.41 0.17 -1.73
C MET A 257 11.84 0.53 -1.26
N PRO A 258 12.66 1.20 -2.11
CA PRO A 258 13.95 1.74 -1.70
C PRO A 258 13.80 2.75 -0.56
N VAL A 259 14.78 2.79 0.36
CA VAL A 259 14.78 3.71 1.53
C VAL A 259 14.62 5.17 1.11
N ASN A 260 15.01 5.54 -0.10
CA ASN A 260 14.88 6.91 -0.60
C ASN A 260 13.41 7.39 -0.60
N PHE A 261 12.43 6.49 -0.76
CA PHE A 261 11.00 6.82 -0.69
C PHE A 261 10.44 6.80 0.73
N ASN A 262 11.26 6.44 1.71
CA ASN A 262 10.86 6.43 3.09
C ASN A 262 10.94 7.83 3.73
N GLU A 263 10.43 7.92 4.94
CA GLU A 263 10.76 8.94 5.92
C GLU A 263 11.38 8.26 7.15
N PRO A 264 12.17 8.96 7.97
CA PRO A 264 12.89 8.37 9.10
C PRO A 264 12.00 8.11 10.33
N LEU A 265 10.78 7.59 10.11
CA LEU A 265 9.85 7.13 11.15
C LEU A 265 9.31 5.75 10.80
N SER A 266 9.11 4.93 11.81
CA SER A 266 8.41 3.65 11.75
C SER A 266 6.91 3.89 11.66
N MET A 267 6.15 2.92 11.13
CA MET A 267 4.69 3.01 11.15
C MET A 267 4.17 3.14 12.59
N LEU A 268 4.83 2.55 13.59
CA LEU A 268 4.43 2.68 15.00
C LEU A 268 4.50 4.14 15.47
N GLN A 269 5.57 4.85 15.10
CA GLN A 269 5.72 6.28 15.36
C GLN A 269 4.69 7.10 14.59
N ARG A 270 4.44 6.77 13.31
CA ARG A 270 3.41 7.42 12.49
C ARG A 270 2.01 7.29 13.11
N LEU A 271 1.70 6.16 13.74
CA LEU A 271 0.43 5.97 14.45
C LEU A 271 0.33 6.85 15.69
N THR A 272 1.43 7.04 16.41
CA THR A 272 1.48 7.93 17.57
C THR A 272 1.27 9.40 17.20
N GLU A 273 1.50 9.81 15.94
CA GLU A 273 1.14 11.16 15.45
C GLU A 273 -0.37 11.47 15.56
N ASP A 274 -1.24 10.46 15.73
CA ASP A 274 -2.66 10.67 16.06
C ASP A 274 -2.86 11.48 17.35
N LEU A 275 -1.85 11.50 18.23
CA LEU A 275 -1.85 12.23 19.51
C LEU A 275 -1.32 13.68 19.39
N GLU A 276 -1.06 14.20 18.18
CA GLU A 276 -0.63 15.60 17.97
C GLU A 276 -1.59 16.62 18.62
N TYR A 277 -2.89 16.30 18.69
CA TYR A 277 -3.92 17.15 19.28
C TYR A 277 -4.66 16.43 20.42
N TYR A 278 -3.94 15.70 21.28
CA TYR A 278 -4.50 14.99 22.44
C TYR A 278 -5.30 15.91 23.37
N GLU A 279 -5.02 17.22 23.39
CA GLU A 279 -5.74 18.21 24.20
C GLU A 279 -7.23 18.29 23.85
N LEU A 280 -7.63 17.84 22.65
CA LEU A 280 -9.04 17.70 22.29
C LEU A 280 -9.74 16.64 23.14
N LEU A 281 -9.06 15.53 23.45
CA LEU A 281 -9.57 14.51 24.38
C LEU A 281 -9.53 15.01 25.83
N ASP A 282 -8.52 15.79 26.22
CA ASP A 282 -8.50 16.44 27.54
C ASP A 282 -9.69 17.40 27.74
N ARG A 283 -10.07 18.14 26.70
CA ARG A 283 -11.26 18.99 26.71
C ARG A 283 -12.53 18.15 26.72
N ALA A 284 -12.60 17.10 25.91
CA ALA A 284 -13.72 16.16 25.88
C ALA A 284 -13.98 15.53 27.26
N ALA A 285 -12.94 15.16 27.99
CA ALA A 285 -13.04 14.57 29.33
C ALA A 285 -13.68 15.51 30.38
N LYS A 286 -13.68 16.82 30.12
CA LYS A 286 -14.29 17.85 30.98
C LYS A 286 -15.73 18.20 30.58
N CYS A 287 -16.23 17.66 29.47
CA CYS A 287 -17.61 17.90 29.04
C CYS A 287 -18.61 17.13 29.91
N GLU A 288 -19.68 17.80 30.32
CA GLU A 288 -20.81 17.18 31.01
C GLU A 288 -21.83 16.58 30.03
N SER A 289 -22.01 17.22 28.87
CA SER A 289 -22.87 16.75 27.78
C SER A 289 -22.14 15.71 26.91
N SER A 290 -22.75 14.55 26.71
CA SER A 290 -22.23 13.49 25.83
C SER A 290 -22.17 13.93 24.36
N LEU A 291 -23.08 14.82 23.93
CA LEU A 291 -23.10 15.39 22.58
C LEU A 291 -21.96 16.41 22.37
N GLU A 292 -21.66 17.22 23.39
CA GLU A 292 -20.51 18.14 23.34
C GLU A 292 -19.18 17.38 23.41
N GLN A 293 -19.10 16.36 24.27
CA GLN A 293 -17.97 15.42 24.33
C GLN A 293 -17.71 14.79 22.95
N LEU A 294 -18.78 14.35 22.27
CA LEU A 294 -18.70 13.77 20.93
C LEU A 294 -18.22 14.76 19.86
N CYS A 295 -18.53 16.05 19.97
CA CYS A 295 -17.97 17.07 19.08
C CYS A 295 -16.43 17.13 19.16
N TYR A 296 -15.86 17.05 20.37
CA TYR A 296 -14.41 17.02 20.54
C TYR A 296 -13.77 15.71 20.09
N VAL A 297 -14.42 14.56 20.30
CA VAL A 297 -13.97 13.27 19.75
C VAL A 297 -13.95 13.30 18.22
N ALA A 298 -14.96 13.93 17.61
CA ALA A 298 -15.01 14.12 16.16
C ALA A 298 -13.90 15.06 15.65
N ALA A 299 -13.65 16.18 16.34
CA ALA A 299 -12.53 17.07 16.02
C ALA A 299 -11.17 16.36 16.16
N PHE A 300 -10.97 15.57 17.21
CA PHE A 300 -9.77 14.74 17.40
C PHE A 300 -9.57 13.78 16.23
N THR A 301 -10.65 13.08 15.86
CA THR A 301 -10.65 12.13 14.72
C THR A 301 -10.20 12.81 13.42
N VAL A 302 -10.74 13.99 13.11
CA VAL A 302 -10.36 14.75 11.90
C VAL A 302 -8.92 15.27 11.99
N SER A 303 -8.51 15.75 13.16
CA SER A 303 -7.18 16.34 13.37
C SER A 303 -6.02 15.38 13.06
N SER A 304 -6.25 14.07 13.26
CA SER A 304 -5.26 13.01 13.01
C SER A 304 -4.78 12.95 11.55
N TYR A 305 -5.60 13.41 10.59
CA TYR A 305 -5.23 13.43 9.17
C TYR A 305 -4.41 14.67 8.77
N SER A 306 -4.37 15.71 9.61
CA SER A 306 -3.68 16.95 9.29
C SER A 306 -2.16 16.80 9.16
N THR A 307 -1.60 15.76 9.79
CA THR A 307 -0.18 15.41 9.69
C THR A 307 0.17 14.79 8.34
N THR A 308 -0.81 14.28 7.56
CA THR A 308 -0.54 13.55 6.31
C THR A 308 -0.42 14.43 5.08
N VAL A 309 -0.89 15.68 5.13
CA VAL A 309 -1.13 16.57 3.96
C VAL A 309 0.04 16.63 2.97
N PHE A 310 1.27 16.73 3.50
CA PHE A 310 2.49 16.87 2.71
C PHE A 310 3.41 15.65 2.78
N ARG A 311 3.01 14.60 3.52
CA ARG A 311 3.83 13.44 3.89
C ARG A 311 3.61 12.28 2.90
N THR A 312 4.10 12.42 1.68
CA THR A 312 3.99 11.39 0.63
C THR A 312 5.01 10.25 0.75
N SER A 313 6.00 10.41 1.64
CA SER A 313 6.98 9.38 1.96
C SER A 313 6.37 8.24 2.79
N LYS A 314 6.85 7.02 2.57
CA LYS A 314 6.40 5.81 3.28
C LYS A 314 7.12 5.69 4.64
N PRO A 315 6.45 5.50 5.78
CA PRO A 315 7.15 5.13 7.01
C PRO A 315 7.80 3.74 6.88
N PHE A 316 8.81 3.44 7.70
CA PHE A 316 9.38 2.10 7.76
C PHE A 316 8.31 1.11 8.21
N ASN A 317 8.22 -0.03 7.53
CA ASN A 317 7.36 -1.12 7.98
C ASN A 317 7.97 -1.72 9.25
N PRO A 318 7.25 -1.77 10.39
CA PRO A 318 7.83 -2.25 11.63
C PRO A 318 8.18 -3.74 11.54
N LEU A 319 9.23 -4.14 12.26
CA LEU A 319 9.55 -5.55 12.45
C LEU A 319 8.53 -6.22 13.37
N LEU A 320 8.34 -7.53 13.28
CA LEU A 320 7.45 -8.24 14.21
C LEU A 320 8.00 -8.12 15.64
N GLY A 321 7.17 -7.67 16.58
CA GLY A 321 7.58 -7.38 17.96
C GLY A 321 8.40 -6.10 18.12
N GLU A 322 8.54 -5.28 17.07
CA GLU A 322 9.01 -3.90 17.23
C GLU A 322 8.00 -3.15 18.11
N THR A 323 8.51 -2.34 19.03
CA THR A 323 7.71 -1.52 19.94
C THR A 323 8.01 -0.04 19.70
N PHE A 324 7.11 0.85 20.12
CA PHE A 324 7.41 2.26 20.25
C PHE A 324 6.67 2.83 21.46
N GLU A 325 7.41 3.38 22.41
CA GLU A 325 6.82 4.04 23.58
C GLU A 325 7.04 5.55 23.56
N LEU A 326 6.04 6.30 23.99
CA LEU A 326 6.11 7.75 24.15
C LEU A 326 5.52 8.11 25.51
N ASP A 327 6.39 8.31 26.49
CA ASP A 327 5.99 8.81 27.81
C ASP A 327 6.03 10.35 27.82
N ARG A 328 4.86 10.96 27.99
CA ARG A 328 4.68 12.40 28.15
C ARG A 328 3.83 12.70 29.39
N LEU A 329 3.80 11.82 30.39
CA LEU A 329 2.91 11.97 31.56
C LEU A 329 3.16 13.28 32.32
N GLU A 330 4.42 13.67 32.48
CA GLU A 330 4.79 14.90 33.15
C GLU A 330 4.46 16.13 32.30
N GLU A 331 4.86 16.13 31.03
CA GLU A 331 4.74 17.28 30.13
C GLU A 331 3.33 17.52 29.59
N SER A 332 2.63 16.45 29.21
CA SER A 332 1.37 16.47 28.45
C SER A 332 0.27 15.63 29.11
N GLY A 333 0.59 14.83 30.12
CA GLY A 333 -0.42 14.07 30.86
C GLY A 333 -0.83 12.74 30.24
N TYR A 334 -0.17 12.27 29.19
CA TYR A 334 -0.43 10.96 28.61
C TYR A 334 0.86 10.16 28.40
N ARG A 335 0.72 8.84 28.29
CA ARG A 335 1.76 7.95 27.76
C ARG A 335 1.13 7.00 26.74
N SER A 336 1.91 6.60 25.74
CA SER A 336 1.47 5.64 24.73
C SER A 336 2.46 4.52 24.51
N LEU A 337 1.95 3.34 24.16
CA LEU A 337 2.72 2.19 23.72
C LEU A 337 2.11 1.61 22.45
N CYS A 338 2.95 1.42 21.44
CA CYS A 338 2.64 0.74 20.19
C CYS A 338 3.48 -0.53 20.06
N GLU A 339 2.90 -1.60 19.51
CA GLU A 339 3.62 -2.82 19.14
C GLU A 339 3.15 -3.35 17.79
N GLN A 340 4.08 -3.85 16.97
CA GLN A 340 3.77 -4.62 15.78
C GLN A 340 3.44 -6.07 16.16
N VAL A 341 2.15 -6.34 16.40
CA VAL A 341 1.64 -7.63 16.90
C VAL A 341 1.46 -8.70 15.82
N CYS A 342 1.32 -8.30 14.55
CA CYS A 342 1.29 -9.21 13.42
C CYS A 342 2.10 -8.64 12.28
N HIS A 343 2.83 -9.46 11.54
CA HIS A 343 3.54 -9.01 10.33
C HIS A 343 2.79 -9.40 9.05
N HIS A 344 1.84 -10.31 9.17
CA HIS A 344 1.39 -11.17 8.09
C HIS A 344 -0.10 -11.56 8.27
N PRO A 345 -1.04 -10.64 7.96
CA PRO A 345 -0.82 -9.28 7.45
C PRO A 345 -0.37 -8.28 8.54
N PRO A 346 0.34 -7.19 8.21
CA PRO A 346 0.84 -6.25 9.19
C PRO A 346 -0.29 -5.65 10.02
N ALA A 347 -0.21 -5.83 11.32
CA ALA A 347 -1.08 -5.21 12.28
C ALA A 347 -0.28 -4.66 13.46
N ALA A 348 -0.67 -3.47 13.90
CA ALA A 348 -0.13 -2.84 15.11
C ALA A 348 -1.25 -2.64 16.13
N ALA A 349 -0.90 -2.80 17.40
CA ALA A 349 -1.72 -2.44 18.54
C ALA A 349 -1.16 -1.17 19.18
N HIS A 350 -2.02 -0.24 19.55
CA HIS A 350 -1.67 1.03 20.18
C HIS A 350 -2.57 1.25 21.40
N HIS A 351 -1.96 1.58 22.53
CA HIS A 351 -2.66 1.89 23.78
C HIS A 351 -2.12 3.18 24.38
N VAL A 352 -3.01 4.04 24.86
CA VAL A 352 -2.70 5.35 25.43
C VAL A 352 -3.47 5.52 26.72
N ASP A 353 -2.77 5.90 27.78
CA ASP A 353 -3.37 6.28 29.06
C ASP A 353 -3.10 7.75 29.35
N SER A 354 -4.15 8.46 29.79
CA SER A 354 -4.07 9.86 30.20
C SER A 354 -4.48 10.07 31.65
N LYS A 355 -3.71 10.90 32.38
CA LYS A 355 -4.06 11.37 33.73
C LYS A 355 -5.32 12.24 33.76
N ASN A 356 -5.76 12.73 32.60
CA ASN A 356 -6.98 13.52 32.45
C ASN A 356 -8.24 12.66 32.29
N GLY A 357 -8.15 11.34 32.55
CA GLY A 357 -9.32 10.46 32.67
C GLY A 357 -9.86 9.92 31.36
N TRP A 358 -8.99 9.71 30.36
CA TRP A 358 -9.32 9.02 29.13
C TRP A 358 -8.28 7.98 28.75
N THR A 359 -8.72 6.92 28.08
CA THR A 359 -7.88 5.87 27.50
C THR A 359 -8.23 5.71 26.03
N LEU A 360 -7.22 5.66 25.17
CA LEU A 360 -7.36 5.39 23.74
C LEU A 360 -6.74 4.02 23.43
N ARG A 361 -7.45 3.19 22.66
CA ARG A 361 -6.92 1.92 22.14
C ARG A 361 -7.21 1.84 20.66
N GLN A 362 -6.26 1.35 19.89
CA GLN A 362 -6.40 1.22 18.45
C GLN A 362 -5.69 -0.04 17.98
N GLU A 363 -6.42 -0.84 17.19
CA GLU A 363 -5.82 -1.83 16.31
C GLU A 363 -5.79 -1.24 14.90
N ILE A 364 -4.71 -1.49 14.17
CA ILE A 364 -4.64 -1.07 12.77
C ILE A 364 -3.95 -2.11 11.90
N LYS A 365 -4.62 -2.47 10.81
CA LYS A 365 -4.10 -3.27 9.71
C LYS A 365 -4.18 -2.43 8.45
N ILE A 366 -3.08 -2.30 7.71
CA ILE A 366 -3.06 -1.49 6.48
C ILE A 366 -3.24 -2.39 5.26
N THR A 367 -4.17 -2.04 4.39
CA THR A 367 -4.32 -2.64 3.05
C THR A 367 -4.15 -1.57 1.98
N SER A 368 -3.65 -1.94 0.81
CA SER A 368 -3.40 -0.96 -0.26
C SER A 368 -3.76 -1.52 -1.63
N LYS A 369 -4.42 -0.72 -2.48
CA LYS A 369 -4.81 -1.06 -3.84
C LYS A 369 -4.31 -0.01 -4.82
N PHE A 370 -3.55 -0.43 -5.83
CA PHE A 370 -3.14 0.44 -6.93
C PHE A 370 -4.19 0.43 -8.03
N ARG A 371 -4.59 1.62 -8.49
CA ARG A 371 -5.61 1.79 -9.53
C ARG A 371 -5.07 2.66 -10.67
N GLY A 372 -3.86 2.33 -11.15
CA GLY A 372 -3.20 3.04 -12.25
C GLY A 372 -2.70 4.42 -11.84
N LYS A 373 -3.54 5.46 -11.87
CA LYS A 373 -3.10 6.84 -11.57
C LYS A 373 -2.88 7.09 -10.08
N TYR A 374 -3.49 6.30 -9.20
CA TYR A 374 -3.50 6.51 -7.76
C TYR A 374 -3.33 5.21 -6.96
N LEU A 375 -2.81 5.35 -5.74
CA LEU A 375 -2.68 4.29 -4.74
C LEU A 375 -3.67 4.57 -3.61
N SER A 376 -4.60 3.66 -3.36
CA SER A 376 -5.55 3.73 -2.25
C SER A 376 -4.99 2.96 -1.06
N ILE A 377 -4.92 3.59 0.11
CA ILE A 377 -4.47 3.01 1.38
C ILE A 377 -5.66 2.97 2.31
N MET A 378 -6.08 1.77 2.70
CA MET A 378 -7.27 1.51 3.50
C MET A 378 -6.83 0.99 4.87
N PRO A 379 -6.83 1.83 5.90
CA PRO A 379 -6.65 1.40 7.28
C PRO A 379 -7.89 0.62 7.75
N LEU A 380 -7.66 -0.61 8.20
CA LEU A 380 -8.64 -1.48 8.83
C LEU A 380 -8.38 -1.54 10.33
N GLY A 381 -9.41 -1.82 11.12
CA GLY A 381 -9.33 -1.85 12.58
C GLY A 381 -10.21 -0.77 13.22
N THR A 382 -10.42 -0.92 14.52
CA THR A 382 -11.32 -0.05 15.30
C THR A 382 -10.53 0.76 16.32
N ILE A 383 -10.89 2.03 16.46
CA ILE A 383 -10.36 2.93 17.49
C ILE A 383 -11.39 3.01 18.60
N HIS A 384 -10.95 2.89 19.85
CA HIS A 384 -11.74 2.95 21.06
C HIS A 384 -11.26 4.11 21.92
N CYS A 385 -12.16 4.97 22.35
CA CYS A 385 -11.87 6.01 23.33
C CYS A 385 -12.84 5.89 24.51
N VAL A 386 -12.31 5.75 25.72
CA VAL A 386 -13.10 5.60 26.95
C VAL A 386 -12.81 6.78 27.87
N PHE A 387 -13.85 7.49 28.29
CA PHE A 387 -13.76 8.53 29.31
C PHE A 387 -14.19 7.97 30.67
N HIS A 388 -13.30 7.99 31.65
CA HIS A 388 -13.48 7.26 32.91
C HIS A 388 -14.55 7.88 33.82
N SER A 389 -14.63 9.21 33.86
CA SER A 389 -15.59 9.95 34.69
C SER A 389 -17.03 9.77 34.21
N SER A 390 -17.27 9.96 32.91
CA SER A 390 -18.59 9.79 32.30
C SER A 390 -18.93 8.32 32.03
N GLY A 391 -17.93 7.43 31.94
CA GLY A 391 -18.09 6.05 31.48
C GLY A 391 -18.49 5.93 30.00
N ASN A 392 -18.42 7.02 29.23
CA ASN A 392 -18.72 6.98 27.80
C ASN A 392 -17.62 6.22 27.05
N HIS A 393 -18.03 5.38 26.12
CA HIS A 393 -17.14 4.60 25.26
C HIS A 393 -17.50 4.88 23.81
N TYR A 394 -16.56 5.49 23.09
CA TYR A 394 -16.69 5.82 21.69
C TYR A 394 -15.90 4.85 20.82
N THR A 395 -16.44 4.50 19.65
CA THR A 395 -15.67 3.80 18.62
C THR A 395 -15.84 4.42 17.24
N TRP A 396 -14.78 4.34 16.43
CA TRP A 396 -14.81 4.74 15.02
C TRP A 396 -13.74 4.00 14.21
N LYS A 397 -13.80 4.12 12.89
CA LYS A 397 -12.82 3.59 11.94
C LYS A 397 -12.23 4.72 11.09
N LYS A 398 -11.04 4.51 10.55
CA LYS A 398 -10.37 5.49 9.67
C LYS A 398 -10.90 5.41 8.22
N VAL A 399 -10.78 6.51 7.48
CA VAL A 399 -11.14 6.59 6.06
C VAL A 399 -9.98 6.18 5.16
N THR A 400 -10.26 6.05 3.86
CA THR A 400 -9.25 5.73 2.85
C THR A 400 -8.38 6.96 2.56
N THR A 401 -7.07 6.76 2.58
CA THR A 401 -6.08 7.72 2.10
C THR A 401 -5.73 7.41 0.64
N THR A 402 -5.89 8.39 -0.25
CA THR A 402 -5.52 8.23 -1.66
C THR A 402 -4.28 9.05 -1.98
N VAL A 403 -3.25 8.39 -2.49
CA VAL A 403 -2.06 9.04 -3.03
C VAL A 403 -2.21 9.14 -4.54
N HIS A 404 -2.33 10.36 -5.06
CA HIS A 404 -2.54 10.63 -6.47
C HIS A 404 -1.23 10.84 -7.23
N ASN A 405 -1.31 10.74 -8.56
CA ASN A 405 -0.23 11.01 -9.50
C ASN A 405 0.99 10.09 -9.34
N ILE A 406 0.76 8.82 -9.00
CA ILE A 406 1.84 7.85 -8.75
C ILE A 406 2.68 7.59 -10.02
N ILE A 407 2.08 7.75 -11.20
CA ILE A 407 2.74 7.58 -12.51
C ILE A 407 3.35 8.91 -13.02
N VAL A 408 2.53 9.96 -13.12
CA VAL A 408 2.93 11.25 -13.69
C VAL A 408 2.36 12.39 -12.86
N GLY A 409 3.21 13.37 -12.57
CA GLY A 409 2.86 14.60 -11.86
C GLY A 409 3.40 14.65 -10.43
N LYS A 410 3.10 15.73 -9.72
CA LYS A 410 3.43 15.86 -8.31
C LYS A 410 2.51 14.98 -7.48
N LEU A 411 3.07 14.14 -6.62
CA LEU A 411 2.32 13.36 -5.64
C LEU A 411 1.57 14.28 -4.69
N TRP A 412 0.31 13.94 -4.42
CA TRP A 412 -0.50 14.61 -3.39
C TRP A 412 -1.46 13.62 -2.76
N ILE A 413 -1.91 13.94 -1.54
CA ILE A 413 -2.73 13.08 -0.71
C ILE A 413 -4.14 13.66 -0.60
N ASP A 414 -5.12 12.78 -0.73
CA ASP A 414 -6.51 13.03 -0.38
C ASP A 414 -7.00 12.06 0.70
N GLN A 415 -8.03 12.48 1.43
CA GLN A 415 -8.72 11.65 2.42
C GLN A 415 -10.21 11.64 2.05
N SER A 416 -10.79 10.46 1.90
CA SER A 416 -12.16 10.33 1.41
C SER A 416 -12.89 9.15 2.03
N GLY A 417 -14.18 9.35 2.34
CA GLY A 417 -15.04 8.33 2.94
C GLY A 417 -15.91 8.91 4.05
N GLU A 418 -16.61 8.02 4.75
CA GLU A 418 -17.46 8.36 5.89
C GLU A 418 -16.91 7.74 7.16
N ILE A 419 -16.92 8.48 8.27
CA ILE A 419 -16.63 7.96 9.62
C ILE A 419 -17.90 8.09 10.45
N GLU A 420 -18.38 6.97 10.98
CA GLU A 420 -19.37 6.96 12.04
C GLU A 420 -18.66 6.80 13.39
N ILE A 421 -18.86 7.77 14.29
CA ILE A 421 -18.40 7.73 15.68
C ILE A 421 -19.62 7.46 16.54
N VAL A 422 -19.62 6.34 17.25
CA VAL A 422 -20.75 5.89 18.06
C VAL A 422 -20.37 5.91 19.53
N ASN A 423 -21.20 6.53 20.38
CA ASN A 423 -21.14 6.36 21.83
C ASN A 423 -21.96 5.14 22.25
N HIS A 424 -21.31 4.09 22.72
CA HIS A 424 -21.97 2.84 23.14
C HIS A 424 -22.78 2.97 24.42
N LYS A 425 -22.53 4.01 25.23
CA LYS A 425 -23.26 4.23 26.49
C LYS A 425 -24.59 4.96 26.26
N THR A 426 -24.57 6.04 25.48
CA THR A 426 -25.76 6.90 25.29
C THR A 426 -26.49 6.62 23.98
N GLY A 427 -25.82 6.06 22.98
CA GLY A 427 -26.32 5.91 21.61
C GLY A 427 -26.16 7.16 20.74
N ASP A 428 -25.54 8.23 21.26
CA ASP A 428 -25.22 9.41 20.45
C ASP A 428 -24.26 9.03 19.32
N LYS A 429 -24.43 9.67 18.15
CA LYS A 429 -23.60 9.40 16.99
C LYS A 429 -23.16 10.65 16.26
N CYS A 430 -21.96 10.60 15.68
CA CYS A 430 -21.47 11.61 14.76
C CYS A 430 -21.11 10.96 13.43
N VAL A 431 -21.65 11.48 12.33
CA VAL A 431 -21.31 11.04 10.97
C VAL A 431 -20.47 12.11 10.30
N LEU A 432 -19.17 11.84 10.11
CA LEU A 432 -18.22 12.70 9.41
C LEU A 432 -18.09 12.27 7.95
N LYS A 433 -18.19 13.21 7.02
CA LYS A 433 -18.05 12.99 5.57
C LYS A 433 -16.82 13.71 5.05
N PHE A 434 -15.83 12.95 4.61
CA PHE A 434 -14.64 13.44 3.94
C PHE A 434 -14.92 13.50 2.44
N VAL A 435 -15.11 14.71 1.93
CA VAL A 435 -15.50 14.94 0.53
C VAL A 435 -14.29 14.70 -0.37
N PRO A 436 -14.33 13.71 -1.28
CA PRO A 436 -13.22 13.45 -2.18
C PRO A 436 -12.99 14.64 -3.10
N TYR A 437 -11.72 14.90 -3.43
CA TYR A 437 -11.37 15.90 -4.41
C TYR A 437 -11.98 15.56 -5.77
N SER A 438 -12.63 16.55 -6.38
CA SER A 438 -13.16 16.46 -7.73
C SER A 438 -12.86 17.74 -8.49
N TYR A 439 -12.28 17.60 -9.68
CA TYR A 439 -11.95 18.74 -10.56
C TYR A 439 -13.20 19.52 -11.00
N PHE A 440 -14.36 18.87 -11.03
CA PHE A 440 -15.63 19.46 -11.43
C PHE A 440 -16.44 20.02 -10.26
N SER A 441 -15.98 19.81 -9.02
CA SER A 441 -16.66 20.36 -7.85
C SER A 441 -16.23 21.81 -7.60
N ARG A 442 -17.20 22.64 -7.19
CA ARG A 442 -16.95 23.98 -6.66
C ARG A 442 -16.70 23.97 -5.14
N ASP A 443 -16.78 22.80 -4.50
CA ASP A 443 -16.50 22.67 -3.07
C ASP A 443 -15.05 22.98 -2.75
N VAL A 444 -14.84 23.44 -1.51
CA VAL A 444 -13.51 23.59 -0.93
C VAL A 444 -12.82 22.22 -0.93
N ALA A 445 -11.58 22.15 -1.45
CA ALA A 445 -10.80 20.93 -1.41
C ALA A 445 -10.60 20.47 0.05
N ARG A 446 -10.53 19.15 0.29
CA ARG A 446 -10.30 18.57 1.62
C ARG A 446 -11.40 18.86 2.65
N LYS A 447 -12.59 19.26 2.18
CA LYS A 447 -13.76 19.55 3.00
C LYS A 447 -14.18 18.33 3.81
N VAL A 448 -14.49 18.58 5.07
CA VAL A 448 -15.12 17.63 5.98
C VAL A 448 -16.37 18.26 6.56
N THR A 449 -17.48 17.54 6.52
CA THR A 449 -18.72 17.91 7.21
C THR A 449 -19.06 16.87 8.25
N GLY A 450 -19.77 17.25 9.31
CA GLY A 450 -20.22 16.33 10.34
C GLY A 450 -21.60 16.68 10.89
N GLU A 451 -22.36 15.67 11.28
CA GLU A 451 -23.63 15.83 11.98
C GLU A 451 -23.56 15.05 13.29
N VAL A 452 -23.78 15.71 14.42
CA VAL A 452 -23.83 15.10 15.76
C VAL A 452 -25.29 15.00 16.18
N ALA A 453 -25.77 13.78 16.38
CA ALA A 453 -27.16 13.47 16.66
C ALA A 453 -27.31 12.60 17.92
N ASP A 454 -28.45 12.78 18.58
CA ASP A 454 -28.88 11.91 19.68
C ASP A 454 -29.44 10.57 19.15
N PRO A 455 -29.78 9.60 20.02
CA PRO A 455 -30.32 8.30 19.60
C PRO A 455 -31.66 8.39 18.88
N ALA A 456 -32.41 9.49 19.07
CA ALA A 456 -33.66 9.75 18.36
C ALA A 456 -33.42 10.28 16.94
N GLY A 457 -32.16 10.51 16.55
CA GLY A 457 -31.78 11.03 15.24
C GLY A 457 -31.90 12.54 15.13
N LYS A 458 -32.15 13.26 16.23
CA LYS A 458 -32.19 14.72 16.22
C LYS A 458 -30.76 15.26 16.21
N VAL A 459 -30.44 16.06 15.20
CA VAL A 459 -29.15 16.73 15.07
C VAL A 459 -29.07 17.91 16.03
N HIS A 460 -28.01 17.95 16.84
CA HIS A 460 -27.75 19.03 17.81
C HIS A 460 -26.56 19.91 17.40
N PHE A 461 -25.60 19.36 16.65
CA PHE A 461 -24.44 20.11 16.17
C PHE A 461 -24.08 19.75 14.73
N PHE A 462 -23.67 20.76 13.97
CA PHE A 462 -23.01 20.59 12.69
C PHE A 462 -21.52 20.88 12.84
N LEU A 463 -20.69 20.05 12.22
CA LEU A 463 -19.25 20.23 12.14
C LEU A 463 -18.88 20.58 10.70
N LEU A 464 -18.03 21.60 10.51
CA LEU A 464 -17.61 22.04 9.19
C LEU A 464 -16.15 22.47 9.22
N GLY A 465 -15.35 21.98 8.27
CA GLY A 465 -13.96 22.36 8.17
C GLY A 465 -13.24 21.68 7.02
N THR A 466 -11.91 21.66 7.11
CA THR A 466 -11.05 20.87 6.23
C THR A 466 -10.07 20.07 7.07
N TRP A 467 -9.79 18.83 6.67
CA TRP A 467 -8.93 17.93 7.46
C TRP A 467 -7.46 18.39 7.52
N ASP A 468 -7.08 19.39 6.71
CA ASP A 468 -5.73 19.94 6.63
C ASP A 468 -5.54 21.30 7.32
N GLU A 469 -6.61 21.93 7.83
CA GLU A 469 -6.53 23.29 8.38
C GLU A 469 -7.28 23.48 9.70
N LYS A 470 -8.59 23.16 9.77
CA LYS A 470 -9.42 23.45 10.95
C LYS A 470 -10.76 22.73 10.96
N MET A 471 -11.41 22.70 12.13
CA MET A 471 -12.78 22.23 12.34
C MET A 471 -13.56 23.20 13.22
N ASP A 472 -14.66 23.72 12.68
CA ASP A 472 -15.63 24.56 13.37
C ASP A 472 -16.89 23.74 13.74
N CYS A 473 -17.55 24.10 14.84
CA CYS A 473 -18.78 23.51 15.33
C CYS A 473 -19.89 24.56 15.44
N TYR A 474 -21.10 24.20 15.04
CA TYR A 474 -22.28 25.05 15.03
C TYR A 474 -23.39 24.36 15.81
N LYS A 475 -23.90 25.02 16.85
CA LYS A 475 -25.04 24.50 17.62
C LYS A 475 -26.34 24.75 16.86
N VAL A 476 -27.18 23.72 16.76
CA VAL A 476 -28.50 23.82 16.11
C VAL A 476 -29.49 24.47 17.06
N THR A 477 -30.00 25.64 16.69
CA THR A 477 -31.06 26.34 17.43
C THR A 477 -32.42 25.80 17.02
N ALA A 478 -33.29 25.48 17.98
CA ALA A 478 -34.65 25.00 17.73
C ALA A 478 -35.51 26.13 17.12
N GLY A 479 -35.51 26.27 15.78
CA GLY A 479 -36.28 27.32 15.10
C GLY A 479 -36.49 27.14 13.59
N THR A 480 -35.65 26.38 12.88
CA THR A 480 -35.84 26.11 11.44
C THR A 480 -36.28 24.67 11.21
N GLY A 481 -37.59 24.45 11.30
CA GLY A 481 -38.24 23.17 11.00
C GLY A 481 -38.31 22.85 9.50
N ASP A 482 -37.18 22.95 8.79
CA ASP A 482 -37.12 22.61 7.37
C ASP A 482 -35.97 21.63 7.12
N SER A 483 -36.32 20.35 7.00
CA SER A 483 -35.40 19.23 6.77
C SER A 483 -34.80 19.21 5.35
N SER A 484 -35.01 20.27 4.56
CA SER A 484 -34.50 20.42 3.20
C SER A 484 -32.98 20.70 3.19
N ALA A 485 -32.31 20.31 2.10
CA ALA A 485 -30.88 20.59 1.90
C ALA A 485 -30.56 22.10 1.93
N GLU A 486 -31.53 22.96 1.57
CA GLU A 486 -31.39 24.41 1.56
C GLU A 486 -31.52 25.06 2.95
N GLY A 487 -32.30 24.45 3.87
CA GLY A 487 -32.40 24.87 5.28
C GLY A 487 -31.11 24.61 6.07
N ARG A 488 -30.41 23.52 5.74
CA ARG A 488 -29.09 23.18 6.31
C ARG A 488 -28.03 24.23 5.93
N GLN A 489 -28.14 24.82 4.74
CA GLN A 489 -27.23 25.87 4.27
C GLN A 489 -27.35 27.17 5.08
N ARG A 490 -28.55 27.55 5.55
CA ARG A 490 -28.78 28.81 6.29
C ARG A 490 -28.36 28.78 7.76
N ALA A 491 -28.29 27.60 8.39
CA ALA A 491 -27.78 27.48 9.77
C ALA A 491 -26.28 27.78 9.88
N HIS A 492 -25.53 27.72 8.76
CA HIS A 492 -24.10 28.01 8.67
C HIS A 492 -23.75 29.51 8.68
N GLU A 493 -24.74 30.42 8.54
CA GLU A 493 -24.51 31.86 8.36
C GLU A 493 -24.59 32.68 9.66
N ALA A 494 -25.03 32.08 10.77
CA ALA A 494 -25.02 32.76 12.07
C ALA A 494 -23.64 32.60 12.74
N ASP A 495 -22.73 33.55 12.49
CA ASP A 495 -21.38 33.62 13.10
C ASP A 495 -21.42 33.53 14.64
N GLU A 496 -22.54 33.89 15.26
CA GLU A 496 -22.75 33.90 16.71
C GLU A 496 -22.77 32.50 17.37
N SER A 497 -23.07 31.41 16.63
CA SER A 497 -23.09 30.03 17.18
C SER A 497 -21.84 29.21 16.86
N ARG A 498 -20.84 29.81 16.20
CA ARG A 498 -19.63 29.14 15.74
C ARG A 498 -18.62 28.98 16.89
N VAL A 499 -18.17 27.75 17.12
CA VAL A 499 -17.06 27.42 18.03
C VAL A 499 -15.95 26.72 17.25
N LEU A 500 -14.76 27.30 17.22
CA LEU A 500 -13.57 26.64 16.67
C LEU A 500 -13.13 25.51 17.61
N LEU A 501 -13.28 24.26 17.18
CA LEU A 501 -12.88 23.10 17.97
C LEU A 501 -11.39 22.82 17.84
N TRP A 502 -10.89 22.86 16.59
CA TRP A 502 -9.53 22.50 16.25
C TRP A 502 -8.98 23.37 15.12
N LYS A 503 -7.70 23.70 15.20
CA LYS A 503 -6.92 24.35 14.13
C LYS A 503 -5.54 23.71 14.09
N ARG A 504 -5.05 23.47 12.88
CA ARG A 504 -3.75 22.84 12.64
C ARG A 504 -2.60 23.72 13.17
N ASN A 505 -1.66 23.09 13.86
CA ASN A 505 -0.41 23.70 14.28
C ASN A 505 0.44 24.12 13.06
N PRO A 506 1.09 25.29 13.10
CA PRO A 506 2.02 25.67 12.04
C PRO A 506 3.17 24.68 11.97
N LEU A 507 3.62 24.36 10.76
CA LEU A 507 4.82 23.54 10.60
C LEU A 507 6.07 24.32 11.00
N PRO A 508 7.11 23.64 11.52
CA PRO A 508 8.41 24.23 11.77
C PRO A 508 9.00 24.90 10.52
N LYS A 509 9.88 25.88 10.72
CA LYS A 509 10.62 26.50 9.61
C LYS A 509 11.44 25.43 8.86
N TYR A 510 11.44 25.50 7.53
CA TYR A 510 12.13 24.55 6.65
C TYR A 510 11.63 23.10 6.74
N ALA A 511 10.37 22.90 7.17
CA ALA A 511 9.77 21.57 7.29
C ALA A 511 9.86 20.77 5.97
N GLU A 512 9.80 21.41 4.81
CA GLU A 512 9.98 20.77 3.49
C GLU A 512 11.31 20.02 3.34
N ASN A 513 12.34 20.45 4.07
CA ASN A 513 13.66 19.81 4.11
C ASN A 513 13.75 18.73 5.20
N MET A 514 12.78 18.69 6.10
CA MET A 514 12.66 17.74 7.23
C MET A 514 11.40 16.88 7.08
N TYR A 515 11.15 16.42 5.85
CA TYR A 515 10.04 15.52 5.53
C TYR A 515 8.64 16.07 5.88
N TYR A 516 8.46 17.37 6.07
CA TYR A 516 7.23 17.99 6.57
C TYR A 516 6.77 17.49 7.94
N PHE A 517 7.71 17.14 8.82
CA PHE A 517 7.40 16.73 10.19
C PHE A 517 6.78 17.88 11.01
N SER A 518 5.77 17.56 11.82
CA SER A 518 5.27 18.43 12.88
C SER A 518 6.29 18.54 14.02
N GLU A 519 6.02 19.42 15.00
CA GLU A 519 6.85 19.48 16.21
C GLU A 519 6.85 18.15 16.95
N LEU A 520 5.70 17.45 17.08
CA LEU A 520 5.67 16.12 17.67
C LEU A 520 6.53 15.14 16.88
N ALA A 521 6.32 15.06 15.55
CA ALA A 521 7.02 14.10 14.68
C ALA A 521 8.55 14.25 14.74
N LEU A 522 9.07 15.47 14.87
CA LEU A 522 10.50 15.74 15.08
C LEU A 522 11.05 15.10 16.36
N THR A 523 10.23 14.91 17.38
CA THR A 523 10.63 14.32 18.66
C THR A 523 10.54 12.79 18.68
N LEU A 524 9.71 12.17 17.84
CA LEU A 524 9.37 10.74 17.95
C LEU A 524 10.56 9.81 17.80
N ASN A 525 11.56 10.20 17.01
CA ASN A 525 12.78 9.43 16.81
C ASN A 525 14.00 10.02 17.55
N ALA A 526 13.81 10.96 18.48
CA ALA A 526 14.89 11.44 19.32
C ALA A 526 15.40 10.30 20.22
N PRO A 527 16.72 10.09 20.38
CA PRO A 527 17.25 9.09 21.29
C PRO A 527 16.77 9.32 22.73
N GLU A 528 16.32 8.25 23.37
CA GLU A 528 15.79 8.28 24.72
C GLU A 528 16.29 7.04 25.49
N GLY A 529 16.91 7.29 26.65
CA GLY A 529 17.40 6.22 27.52
C GLY A 529 16.28 5.55 28.30
N GLY A 530 16.51 4.32 28.76
CA GLY A 530 15.53 3.54 29.53
C GLY A 530 14.48 2.83 28.68
N THR A 531 14.51 2.99 27.35
CA THR A 531 13.56 2.36 26.45
C THR A 531 13.86 0.89 26.18
N ALA A 532 12.84 0.12 25.82
CA ALA A 532 12.99 -1.30 25.51
C ALA A 532 13.96 -1.54 24.32
N PRO A 533 14.69 -2.67 24.26
CA PRO A 533 15.57 -3.00 23.13
C PRO A 533 14.86 -3.11 21.78
N THR A 534 13.54 -3.31 21.81
CA THR A 534 12.65 -3.39 20.65
C THR A 534 12.11 -2.03 20.20
N ASP A 535 12.40 -0.94 20.91
CA ASP A 535 11.89 0.39 20.59
C ASP A 535 12.39 0.89 19.23
N SER A 536 11.50 1.47 18.41
CA SER A 536 11.79 1.98 17.07
C SER A 536 12.97 2.96 17.04
N ARG A 537 13.28 3.68 18.14
CA ARG A 537 14.45 4.59 18.20
C ARG A 537 15.80 3.87 18.07
N TRP A 538 15.85 2.58 18.43
CA TRP A 538 17.03 1.72 18.32
C TRP A 538 17.18 1.06 16.95
N ARG A 539 16.19 1.25 16.07
CA ARG A 539 16.20 0.66 14.74
C ARG A 539 17.29 1.30 13.85
N PRO A 540 18.34 0.55 13.46
CA PRO A 540 19.55 1.15 12.90
C PRO A 540 19.38 1.65 11.45
N ASP A 541 18.60 0.98 10.60
CA ASP A 541 18.28 1.43 9.24
C ASP A 541 17.53 2.78 9.26
N GLN A 542 16.56 2.92 10.15
CA GLN A 542 15.84 4.18 10.37
C GLN A 542 16.78 5.30 10.86
N ARG A 543 17.67 5.02 11.81
CA ARG A 543 18.64 6.00 12.33
C ARG A 543 19.65 6.43 11.26
N LEU A 544 20.17 5.48 10.48
CA LEU A 544 21.08 5.77 9.38
C LEU A 544 20.41 6.66 8.32
N MET A 545 19.15 6.38 8.00
CA MET A 545 18.37 7.22 7.08
C MET A 545 18.21 8.64 7.60
N GLU A 546 17.83 8.81 8.88
CA GLU A 546 17.67 10.12 9.51
C GLU A 546 18.96 10.96 9.46
N ASN A 547 20.11 10.29 9.59
CA ASN A 547 21.43 10.90 9.52
C ASN A 547 21.93 11.12 8.08
N GLY A 548 21.11 10.85 7.06
CA GLY A 548 21.48 11.01 5.64
C GLY A 548 22.38 9.91 5.07
N ARG A 549 22.65 8.83 5.82
CA ARG A 549 23.49 7.69 5.40
C ARG A 549 22.65 6.63 4.69
N TRP A 550 22.09 6.99 3.53
CA TRP A 550 21.05 6.21 2.86
C TRP A 550 21.51 4.85 2.31
N ASP A 551 22.72 4.75 1.78
CA ASP A 551 23.24 3.46 1.26
C ASP A 551 23.40 2.44 2.39
N GLU A 552 23.93 2.89 3.52
CA GLU A 552 24.06 2.07 4.72
C GLU A 552 22.69 1.73 5.33
N ALA A 553 21.74 2.67 5.30
CA ALA A 553 20.36 2.41 5.71
C ALA A 553 19.71 1.33 4.83
N ASN A 554 19.94 1.34 3.52
CA ASN A 554 19.44 0.31 2.61
C ASN A 554 20.06 -1.07 2.93
N ALA A 555 21.37 -1.14 3.15
CA ALA A 555 22.05 -2.38 3.51
C ALA A 555 21.55 -2.94 4.84
N GLU A 556 21.38 -2.07 5.84
CA GLU A 556 20.92 -2.46 7.17
C GLU A 556 19.44 -2.89 7.15
N LYS A 557 18.61 -2.22 6.36
CA LYS A 557 17.21 -2.62 6.12
C LYS A 557 17.14 -4.03 5.55
N GLN A 558 17.94 -4.32 4.51
CA GLN A 558 18.00 -5.66 3.92
C GLN A 558 18.41 -6.72 4.95
N ARG A 559 19.43 -6.43 5.77
CA ARG A 559 19.91 -7.32 6.84
C ARG A 559 18.83 -7.62 7.87
N LEU A 560 18.09 -6.60 8.32
CA LEU A 560 17.00 -6.74 9.30
C LEU A 560 15.82 -7.55 8.73
N GLU A 561 15.40 -7.23 7.51
CA GLU A 561 14.31 -7.94 6.82
C GLU A 561 14.68 -9.41 6.58
N GLU A 562 15.93 -9.70 6.18
CA GLU A 562 16.40 -11.07 5.99
C GLU A 562 16.45 -11.85 7.31
N LYS A 563 16.95 -11.23 8.39
CA LYS A 563 16.92 -11.83 9.73
C LYS A 563 15.50 -12.19 10.15
N GLN A 564 14.53 -11.31 9.90
CA GLN A 564 13.12 -11.57 10.19
C GLN A 564 12.55 -12.72 9.34
N ARG A 565 12.86 -12.75 8.03
CA ARG A 565 12.45 -13.85 7.14
C ARG A 565 12.98 -15.21 7.62
N LEU A 566 14.26 -15.27 7.99
CA LEU A 566 14.87 -16.51 8.51
C LEU A 566 14.26 -16.94 9.84
N SER A 567 13.96 -16.00 10.74
CA SER A 567 13.28 -16.28 12.02
C SER A 567 11.87 -16.82 11.80
N ARG A 568 11.12 -16.26 10.84
CA ARG A 568 9.80 -16.75 10.46
C ARG A 568 9.86 -18.18 9.91
N LYS A 569 10.73 -18.45 8.92
CA LYS A 569 10.90 -19.79 8.33
C LYS A 569 11.22 -20.84 9.40
N ARG A 570 12.02 -20.46 10.41
CA ARG A 570 12.34 -21.33 11.55
C ARG A 570 11.11 -21.64 12.41
N ARG A 571 10.34 -20.61 12.79
CA ARG A 571 9.10 -20.81 13.57
C ARG A 571 8.06 -21.65 12.83
N GLU A 572 7.95 -21.47 11.52
CA GLU A 572 7.06 -22.28 10.66
C GLU A 572 7.52 -23.75 10.62
N ALA A 573 8.83 -23.99 10.48
CA ALA A 573 9.38 -25.34 10.52
C ALA A 573 9.24 -26.00 11.91
N GLU A 574 9.42 -25.24 12.99
CA GLU A 574 9.20 -25.71 14.37
C GLU A 574 7.71 -26.04 14.62
N ALA A 575 6.79 -25.19 14.17
CA ALA A 575 5.36 -25.43 14.27
C ALA A 575 4.90 -26.66 13.46
N ALA A 576 5.44 -26.84 12.24
CA ALA A 576 5.17 -28.02 11.43
C ALA A 576 5.62 -29.32 12.12
N ARG A 577 6.84 -29.34 12.68
CA ARG A 577 7.34 -30.50 13.44
C ARG A 577 6.50 -30.78 14.69
N ALA A 578 6.16 -29.75 15.46
CA ALA A 578 5.32 -29.92 16.65
C ALA A 578 3.94 -30.51 16.31
N SER A 579 3.39 -30.16 15.14
CA SER A 579 2.12 -30.74 14.66
C SER A 579 2.25 -32.19 14.17
N GLU A 580 3.45 -32.65 13.82
CA GLU A 580 3.73 -34.05 13.47
C GLU A 580 3.93 -34.92 14.71
N ASP A 581 4.44 -34.34 15.80
CA ASP A 581 4.77 -35.05 17.05
C ASP A 581 3.57 -35.24 18.02
N GLY A 582 2.39 -34.68 17.71
CA GLY A 582 1.13 -34.88 18.44
C GLY A 582 0.82 -33.80 19.47
#